data_AF-A0A958B4Q6-F1
#
_entry.id   AF-A0A958B4Q6-F1
#
_cell.length_a   1.000
_cell.length_b   1.000
_cell.length_c   1.000
_cell.angle_alpha   90.00
_cell.angle_beta   90.00
_cell.angle_gamma   90.00
#
_symmetry.space_group_name_H-M   'P 1'
#
loop_
_entity.id
_entity.type
_entity.pdbx_description
1 polymer ?
#
loop_
_entity_poly.entity_id
_entity_poly.type
_entity_poly.pdbx_seq_one_letter_code
_entity_poly.pdbx_strand_id
1 'polypeptide(L)' 'DDPLMTFGGYGVVQVSNYQKLLAYICENGYEHHVSINLSKTAAAVQEALGKYMGWEMYRHS' A
#
# COMPACT_ATOMS: atom_id res chain seq x y z
N ASP A 1 7.44 22.77 1.20
CA ASP A 1 7.66 21.90 2.35
C ASP A 1 6.36 21.72 3.08
N ASP A 2 5.96 20.47 3.34
CA ASP A 2 4.75 20.14 4.11
C ASP A 2 5.19 19.75 5.53
N PRO A 3 5.44 20.73 6.43
CA PRO A 3 5.95 20.45 7.76
C PRO A 3 4.91 19.69 8.58
N LEU A 4 5.27 18.50 9.04
CA LEU A 4 4.41 17.64 9.85
C LEU A 4 4.78 17.77 11.34
N MET A 5 3.96 18.51 12.10
CA MET A 5 4.12 18.63 13.55
C MET A 5 3.34 17.53 14.27
N THR A 6 3.95 16.35 14.41
CA THR A 6 3.38 15.22 15.13
C THR A 6 4.37 14.61 16.11
N PHE A 7 3.86 13.98 17.17
CA PHE A 7 4.68 13.17 18.06
C PHE A 7 4.95 11.80 17.43
N GLY A 8 6.08 11.16 17.79
CA GLY A 8 6.45 9.83 17.30
C GLY A 8 7.18 9.81 15.96
N GLY A 9 7.48 8.60 15.47
CA GLY A 9 8.05 8.39 14.14
C GLY A 9 6.96 8.53 13.07
N TYR A 10 7.20 9.33 12.04
CA TYR A 10 6.29 9.51 10.92
C TYR A 10 6.97 9.10 9.61
N GLY A 11 6.17 8.61 8.68
CA GLY A 11 6.57 8.38 7.29
C GLY A 11 5.68 9.21 6.38
N VAL A 12 6.24 9.74 5.30
CA VAL A 12 5.49 10.45 4.26
C VAL A 12 5.51 9.59 3.00
N VAL A 13 4.34 9.41 2.39
CA VAL A 13 4.19 8.68 1.13
C VAL A 13 3.48 9.56 0.10
N GLN A 14 3.88 9.44 -1.16
CA GLN A 14 3.19 10.07 -2.27
C GLN A 14 2.61 8.97 -3.16
N VAL A 15 1.29 8.90 -3.20
CA VAL A 15 0.54 7.93 -4.00
C VAL A 15 -0.47 8.68 -4.85
N SER A 16 -0.43 8.45 -6.16
CA SER A 16 -1.41 9.00 -7.10
C SER A 16 -2.82 8.55 -6.71
N ASN A 17 -3.79 9.48 -6.69
CA ASN A 17 -5.18 9.15 -6.34
C ASN A 17 -5.38 8.48 -4.96
N TYR A 18 -4.55 8.83 -3.97
CA TYR A 18 -4.55 8.19 -2.65
C TYR A 18 -5.93 8.09 -1.98
N GLN A 19 -6.76 9.14 -2.09
CA GLN A 19 -8.12 9.12 -1.52
C GLN A 19 -9.00 8.02 -2.11
N LYS A 20 -8.88 7.76 -3.43
CA LYS A 20 -9.61 6.67 -4.09
C LYS A 20 -9.09 5.30 -3.65
N LEU A 21 -7.78 5.18 -3.46
CA LEU A 21 -7.18 3.96 -2.93
C LEU A 21 -7.68 3.67 -1.50
N LEU A 22 -7.74 4.67 -0.63
CA LEU A 22 -8.26 4.50 0.74
C LEU A 22 -9.72 4.04 0.75
N ALA A 23 -10.58 4.65 -0.07
CA ALA A 23 -11.96 4.20 -0.22
C ALA A 23 -12.05 2.73 -0.66
N TYR A 24 -11.28 2.35 -1.68
CA TYR A 24 -11.20 0.95 -2.14
C TYR A 24 -10.78 -0.01 -1.03
N ILE A 25 -9.74 0.33 -0.25
CA ILE A 25 -9.25 -0.49 0.86
C ILE A 25 -10.35 -0.69 1.92
N CYS A 26 -11.03 0.39 2.32
CA CYS A 26 -12.08 0.33 3.33
C CYS A 26 -13.32 -0.44 2.84
N GLU A 27 -13.78 -0.18 1.62
CA GLU A 27 -14.99 -0.79 1.05
C GLU A 27 -14.83 -2.29 0.77
N ASN A 28 -13.60 -2.77 0.60
CA ASN A 28 -13.31 -4.18 0.31
C ASN A 28 -12.76 -4.95 1.54
N GLY A 29 -12.77 -4.36 2.74
CA GLY A 29 -12.46 -5.07 3.98
C GLY A 29 -10.99 -5.46 4.16
N TYR A 30 -10.05 -4.68 3.61
CA TYR A 30 -8.62 -4.90 3.81
C TYR A 30 -8.21 -4.62 5.26
N GLU A 31 -7.17 -5.34 5.72
CA GLU A 31 -6.68 -5.26 7.09
C GLU A 31 -5.99 -3.92 7.42
N HIS A 32 -6.06 -3.53 8.70
CA HIS A 32 -5.46 -2.29 9.21
C HIS A 32 -3.94 -2.34 9.35
N HIS A 33 -3.37 -3.54 9.48
CA HIS A 33 -1.93 -3.75 9.52
C HIS A 33 -1.35 -3.88 8.11
N VAL A 34 -0.32 -3.10 7.81
CA VAL A 34 0.33 -3.04 6.50
C VAL A 34 1.85 -3.07 6.63
N SER A 35 2.51 -3.54 5.58
CA SER A 35 3.97 -3.54 5.44
C SER A 35 4.41 -2.51 4.42
N ILE A 36 5.45 -1.74 4.73
CA ILE A 36 6.01 -0.70 3.86
C ILE A 36 7.49 -1.00 3.61
N ASN A 37 7.96 -0.82 2.38
CA ASN A 37 9.36 -0.99 1.99
C ASN A 37 9.78 0.14 1.03
N LEU A 38 11.01 0.63 1.18
CA LEU A 38 11.62 1.64 0.30
C LEU A 38 12.04 1.07 -1.07
N SER A 39 12.13 -0.25 -1.20
CA SER A 39 12.50 -0.95 -2.44
C SER A 39 11.32 -1.11 -3.40
N LYS A 40 11.59 -1.15 -4.71
CA LYS A 40 10.57 -1.35 -5.76
C LYS A 40 10.26 -2.83 -5.99
N THR A 41 9.57 -3.48 -5.07
CA THR A 41 9.33 -4.95 -5.08
C THR A 41 7.93 -5.38 -5.51
N ALA A 42 7.05 -4.44 -5.89
CA ALA A 42 5.64 -4.73 -6.19
C ALA A 42 5.43 -5.86 -7.23
N ALA A 43 6.24 -5.89 -8.30
CA ALA A 43 6.12 -6.92 -9.35
C ALA A 43 6.48 -8.32 -8.82
N ALA A 44 7.57 -8.43 -8.05
CA ALA A 44 7.99 -9.70 -7.46
C ALA A 44 6.96 -10.23 -6.46
N VAL A 45 6.39 -9.35 -5.63
CA VAL A 45 5.33 -9.72 -4.67
C VAL A 45 4.05 -10.17 -5.40
N GLN A 46 3.63 -9.45 -6.44
CA GLN A 46 2.46 -9.81 -7.24
C GLN A 46 2.62 -11.17 -7.92
N GLU A 47 3.79 -11.45 -8.51
CA GLU A 47 4.07 -12.77 -9.09
C GLU A 47 4.04 -13.85 -8.00
N ALA A 48 4.72 -13.61 -6.88
CA ALA A 48 4.82 -14.60 -5.80
C ALA A 48 3.44 -15.04 -5.27
N LEU A 49 2.61 -14.07 -4.92
CA LEU A 49 1.30 -14.32 -4.32
C LEU A 49 0.26 -14.75 -5.37
N GLY A 50 0.28 -14.14 -6.56
CA GLY A 50 -0.68 -14.48 -7.61
C GLY A 50 -0.36 -15.81 -8.31
N LYS A 51 0.82 -15.93 -8.91
CA LYS A 51 1.17 -17.08 -9.75
C LYS A 51 1.45 -18.34 -8.93
N TYR A 52 2.20 -18.22 -7.83
CA TYR A 52 2.63 -19.41 -7.07
C TYR A 52 1.70 -19.76 -5.91
N MET A 53 1.04 -18.77 -5.27
CA MET A 53 0.08 -19.03 -4.18
C MET A 53 -1.39 -18.99 -4.64
N GLY A 54 -1.66 -18.55 -5.87
CA GLY A 54 -3.03 -18.52 -6.42
C GLY A 54 -3.92 -17.44 -5.82
N TRP A 55 -3.35 -16.40 -5.20
CA TRP A 55 -4.14 -15.35 -4.55
C TRP A 55 -4.65 -14.32 -5.55
N GLU A 56 -5.88 -13.87 -5.36
CA GLU A 56 -6.41 -12.71 -6.06
C GLU A 56 -5.74 -11.44 -5.50
N MET A 57 -5.16 -10.64 -6.41
CA MET A 57 -4.32 -9.50 -6.04
C MET A 57 -4.81 -8.24 -6.75
N TYR A 58 -5.08 -7.19 -5.96
CA TYR A 58 -5.25 -5.84 -6.48
C TYR A 58 -3.91 -5.11 -6.47
N ARG A 59 -3.53 -4.52 -7.62
CA ARG A 59 -2.34 -3.68 -7.73
C ARG A 59 -2.74 -2.25 -8.09
N HIS A 60 -2.34 -1.32 -7.23
CA HIS A 60 -2.45 0.11 -7.47
C HIS A 60 -1.17 0.66 -8.14
N SER A 61 -1.30 1.63 -9.05
CA SER A 61 -0.21 2.23 -9.83
C SER A 61 -0.38 3.72 -9.98
#